data_AF-A0A843VE22-F1
#
_entry.id   AF-A0A843VE22-F1
#
_cell.length_a   1.000
_cell.length_b   1.000
_cell.length_c   1.000
_cell.angle_alpha   90.00
_cell.angle_beta   90.00
_cell.angle_gamma   90.00
#
_symmetry.space_group_name_H-M   'P 1'
#
loop_
_entity.id
_entity.type
_entity.pdbx_description
1 polymer ?
#
loop_
_entity_poly.entity_id
_entity_poly.type
_entity_poly.pdbx_seq_one_letter_code
_entity_poly.pdbx_strand_id
1 'polypeptide(L)'
;MGRRKVQCKYCNRVLSGGVWHLKQHLVGIKGEVVPCSRVSSKVRIQFCQYMKEKETSKVNITRRRQEIREELSAPPRRSVDAIHLSRGRQTIDLDDDEEEHFRRASQASRRSFAEEDYLRRTG
;
A
#
# COMPACT_ATOMS: atom_id res chain seq x y z
N MET A 1 -1.99 16.37 25.14
CA MET A 1 -2.71 15.50 24.18
C MET A 1 -4.21 15.55 24.47
N GLY A 2 -5.01 16.31 23.71
CA GLY A 2 -6.45 16.40 23.93
C GLY A 2 -7.17 15.08 23.63
N ARG A 3 -8.07 14.64 24.50
CA ARG A 3 -8.94 13.48 24.24
C ARG A 3 -9.88 13.83 23.09
N ARG A 4 -9.71 13.20 21.91
CA ARG A 4 -10.60 13.38 20.76
C ARG A 4 -12.02 12.98 21.15
N LYS A 5 -12.94 13.94 21.05
CA LYS A 5 -14.38 13.75 21.31
C LYS A 5 -15.12 13.69 19.98
N VAL A 6 -16.15 12.85 19.91
CA VAL A 6 -16.99 12.70 18.71
C VAL A 6 -18.45 12.68 19.14
N GLN A 7 -19.30 13.41 18.44
CA GLN A 7 -20.74 13.44 18.71
C GLN A 7 -21.48 12.45 17.81
N CYS A 8 -22.34 11.62 18.39
CA CYS A 8 -23.25 10.75 17.65
C CYS A 8 -24.41 11.57 17.09
N LYS A 9 -24.64 11.57 15.77
CA LYS A 9 -25.74 12.33 15.15
C LYS A 9 -27.14 11.74 15.39
N TYR A 10 -27.24 10.48 15.82
CA TYR A 10 -28.54 9.85 16.11
C TYR A 10 -29.05 10.26 17.49
N CYS A 11 -28.20 10.23 18.51
CA CYS A 11 -28.56 10.51 19.91
C CYS A 11 -27.95 11.77 20.50
N ASN A 12 -27.16 12.52 19.73
CA ASN A 12 -26.45 13.73 20.13
C ASN A 12 -25.50 13.59 21.33
N ARG A 13 -25.26 12.35 21.81
CA ARG A 13 -24.30 12.05 22.88
C ARG A 13 -22.87 12.27 22.38
N VAL A 14 -22.06 12.93 23.20
CA VAL A 14 -20.62 13.10 22.96
C VAL A 14 -19.86 11.93 23.57
N LEU A 15 -19.10 11.23 22.76
CA LEU A 15 -18.28 10.09 23.14
C LEU A 15 -16.82 10.53 23.25
N SER A 16 -16.18 10.19 24.37
CA SER A 16 -14.74 10.41 24.60
C SER A 16 -14.00 9.17 24.13
N GLY A 17 -13.04 9.25 23.21
CA GLY A 17 -12.38 8.07 22.60
C GLY A 17 -12.47 8.03 21.07
N GLY A 18 -13.02 9.08 20.46
CA GLY A 18 -13.00 9.28 19.02
C GLY A 18 -13.88 8.29 18.25
N VAL A 19 -13.42 7.95 17.05
CA VAL A 19 -14.17 7.13 16.09
C VAL A 19 -14.37 5.69 16.59
N TRP A 20 -13.44 5.16 17.41
CA TRP A 20 -13.53 3.79 17.92
C TRP A 20 -14.78 3.58 18.78
N HIS A 21 -14.97 4.43 19.79
CA HIS A 21 -16.18 4.43 20.61
C HIS A 21 -17.45 4.76 19.82
N LEU A 22 -17.37 5.65 18.82
CA LEU A 22 -18.52 5.90 17.95
C LEU A 22 -18.94 4.64 17.18
N LYS A 23 -18.00 3.85 16.66
CA LYS A 23 -18.31 2.59 15.98
C LYS A 23 -19.00 1.60 16.90
N GLN A 24 -18.48 1.40 18.12
CA GLN A 24 -19.12 0.53 19.11
C GLN A 24 -20.54 0.99 19.44
N HIS A 25 -20.71 2.29 19.69
CA HIS A 25 -22.00 2.91 19.96
C HIS A 25 -23.02 2.69 18.83
N LEU A 26 -22.62 2.82 17.56
CA LEU A 26 -23.53 2.67 16.42
C LEU A 26 -23.89 1.22 16.14
N VAL A 27 -22.93 0.30 16.21
CA VAL A 27 -23.14 -1.11 15.86
C VAL A 27 -23.78 -1.90 17.01
N GLY A 28 -23.62 -1.43 18.24
CA GLY A 28 -24.13 -2.10 19.43
C GLY A 28 -23.36 -3.38 19.77
N ILE A 29 -22.08 -3.42 19.42
CA ILE A 29 -21.16 -4.48 19.84
C ILE A 29 -20.94 -4.33 21.34
N LYS A 30 -20.94 -5.44 22.09
CA LYS A 30 -20.57 -5.45 23.53
C LYS A 30 -19.18 -4.84 23.69
N GLY A 31 -19.06 -3.82 24.54
CA GLY A 31 -17.83 -3.08 24.79
C GLY A 31 -18.03 -2.07 25.91
N GLU A 32 -17.13 -1.10 26.02
CA GLU A 32 -17.12 -0.08 27.09
C GLU A 32 -18.19 1.01 26.90
N VAL A 33 -18.84 1.06 25.72
CA VAL A 33 -19.79 2.11 25.36
C VAL A 33 -21.18 1.54 25.14
N VAL A 34 -22.17 2.20 25.76
CA VAL A 34 -23.60 1.88 25.61
C VAL A 34 -24.03 2.04 24.14
N PRO A 35 -24.73 1.06 23.54
CA PRO A 35 -25.27 1.16 22.19
C PRO A 35 -26.22 2.33 22.01
N CYS A 36 -26.33 2.84 20.78
CA CYS A 36 -27.28 3.88 20.44
C CYS A 36 -28.70 3.30 20.33
N SER A 37 -29.60 3.74 21.22
CA SER A 37 -31.02 3.36 21.18
C SER A 37 -31.76 3.95 19.96
N ARG A 38 -31.31 5.09 19.43
CA ARG A 38 -31.95 5.80 18.31
C ARG A 38 -31.55 5.31 16.92
N VAL A 39 -30.53 4.45 16.81
CA VAL A 39 -30.19 3.82 15.52
C VAL A 39 -31.14 2.65 15.31
N SER A 40 -31.84 2.61 14.18
CA SER A 40 -32.73 1.50 13.83
C SER A 40 -31.96 0.22 13.52
N SER A 41 -32.56 -0.95 13.77
CA SER A 41 -31.92 -2.25 13.56
C SER A 41 -31.39 -2.44 12.14
N LYS A 42 -32.12 -1.95 11.13
CA LYS A 42 -31.68 -1.98 9.73
C LYS A 42 -30.35 -1.23 9.52
N VAL A 43 -30.24 -0.02 10.05
CA VAL A 43 -29.03 0.80 9.95
C VAL A 43 -27.87 0.15 10.71
N ARG A 44 -28.13 -0.44 11.89
CA ARG A 44 -27.09 -1.18 12.64
C ARG A 44 -26.53 -2.32 11.81
N ILE A 45 -27.39 -3.14 11.20
CA ILE A 45 -26.98 -4.28 10.36
C ILE A 45 -26.16 -3.80 9.16
N GLN A 46 -26.62 -2.75 8.46
CA GLN A 46 -25.89 -2.18 7.32
C GLN A 46 -24.50 -1.68 7.73
N PHE A 47 -24.39 -0.95 8.86
CA PHE A 47 -23.11 -0.51 9.38
C PHE A 47 -22.19 -1.68 9.75
N CYS A 48 -22.75 -2.73 10.36
CA CYS A 48 -22.04 -3.93 10.77
C CYS A 48 -21.44 -4.64 9.54
N GLN A 49 -22.23 -4.81 8.48
CA GLN A 49 -21.79 -5.43 7.22
C GLN A 49 -20.68 -4.61 6.55
N TYR A 50 -20.87 -3.30 6.43
CA TYR A 50 -19.87 -2.39 5.84
C TYR A 50 -18.53 -2.43 6.58
N MET A 51 -18.55 -2.52 7.92
CA MET A 51 -17.31 -2.64 8.70
C MET A 51 -16.57 -3.95 8.42
N LYS A 52 -17.30 -5.08 8.34
CA LYS A 52 -16.72 -6.39 8.03
C LYS A 52 -16.08 -6.44 6.65
N GLU A 53 -16.73 -5.89 5.64
CA GLU A 53 -16.21 -5.81 4.26
C GLU A 53 -14.89 -5.01 4.18
N LYS A 54 -14.77 -3.96 5.00
CA LYS A 54 -13.53 -3.18 5.08
C LYS A 54 -12.43 -3.85 5.90
N GLU A 55 -12.77 -4.75 6.82
CA GLU A 55 -11.78 -5.54 7.55
C GLU A 55 -11.16 -6.63 6.68
N THR A 56 -11.95 -7.37 5.90
CA THR A 56 -11.44 -8.38 4.95
C THR A 56 -10.51 -7.76 3.91
N SER A 57 -10.83 -6.55 3.44
CA SER A 57 -9.99 -5.79 2.52
C SER A 57 -8.60 -5.46 3.10
N LYS A 58 -8.51 -5.19 4.41
CA LYS A 58 -7.21 -4.95 5.08
C LYS A 58 -6.39 -6.22 5.23
N VAL A 59 -7.04 -7.35 5.54
CA VAL A 59 -6.39 -8.66 5.69
C VAL A 59 -5.69 -9.06 4.38
N ASN A 60 -6.34 -8.82 3.24
CA ASN A 60 -5.76 -9.10 1.92
C ASN A 60 -4.52 -8.26 1.63
N ILE A 61 -4.54 -6.97 1.98
CA ILE A 61 -3.38 -6.06 1.79
C ILE A 61 -2.22 -6.45 2.71
N THR A 62 -2.49 -6.76 3.98
CA THR A 62 -1.46 -7.19 4.92
C THR A 62 -0.83 -8.52 4.51
N ARG A 63 -1.64 -9.48 4.06
CA ARG A 63 -1.16 -10.77 3.54
C ARG A 63 -0.26 -10.58 2.32
N ARG A 64 -0.71 -9.80 1.32
CA ARG A 64 0.10 -9.47 0.13
C ARG A 64 1.44 -8.83 0.49
N ARG A 65 1.45 -7.91 1.47
CA ARG A 65 2.69 -7.27 1.94
C ARG A 65 3.62 -8.25 2.66
N GLN A 66 3.09 -9.21 3.39
CA GLN A 66 3.88 -10.24 4.05
C GLN A 66 4.51 -11.18 3.03
N GLU A 67 3.74 -11.64 2.04
CA GLU A 67 4.24 -12.48 0.93
C GLU A 67 5.42 -11.82 0.20
N ILE A 68 5.30 -10.54 -0.15
CA ILE A 68 6.39 -9.78 -0.80
C ILE A 68 7.61 -9.65 0.11
N ARG A 69 7.42 -9.42 1.41
CA ARG A 69 8.53 -9.32 2.37
C ARG A 69 9.29 -10.64 2.50
N GLU A 70 8.56 -11.73 2.52
CA GLU A 70 9.10 -13.08 2.68
C GLU A 70 9.91 -13.49 1.44
N GLU A 71 9.39 -13.22 0.25
CA GLU A 71 10.09 -13.41 -1.03
C GLU A 71 11.42 -12.63 -1.11
N LEU A 72 11.43 -11.37 -0.66
CA LEU A 72 12.65 -10.56 -0.63
C LEU A 72 13.66 -10.99 0.44
N SER A 73 13.19 -11.65 1.51
CA SER A 73 14.05 -12.13 2.61
C SER A 73 14.63 -13.52 2.37
N ALA A 74 14.05 -14.29 1.44
CA ALA A 74 14.52 -15.63 1.13
C ALA A 74 15.88 -15.57 0.42
N PRO A 75 16.85 -16.42 0.82
CA PRO A 75 18.12 -16.50 0.10
C PRO A 75 17.86 -16.97 -1.34
N PRO A 76 18.57 -16.42 -2.33
CA PRO A 76 18.39 -16.83 -3.72
C PRO A 76 18.62 -18.34 -3.83
N ARG A 77 17.61 -19.05 -4.36
CA ARG A 77 17.72 -20.49 -4.62
C ARG A 77 18.86 -20.69 -5.62
N ARG A 78 19.93 -21.35 -5.17
CA ARG A 78 21.09 -21.68 -6.01
C ARG A 78 20.65 -22.76 -6.99
N SER A 79 20.43 -22.41 -8.26
CA SER A 79 20.52 -23.36 -9.36
C SER A 79 21.81 -23.08 -10.12
N VAL A 80 22.69 -24.06 -10.08
CA VAL A 80 23.80 -24.21 -11.04
C VAL A 80 23.17 -24.38 -12.41
N ASP A 81 23.41 -23.41 -13.28
CA ASP A 81 23.51 -23.51 -14.74
C ASP A 81 23.17 -22.14 -15.35
N ALA A 82 24.08 -21.72 -16.24
CA ALA A 82 24.12 -20.54 -17.10
C ALA A 82 22.96 -19.51 -17.02
N ILE A 83 23.34 -18.28 -16.65
CA ILE A 83 22.81 -17.00 -17.17
C ILE A 83 21.30 -16.98 -17.48
N HIS A 84 20.46 -16.62 -16.51
CA HIS A 84 19.31 -15.74 -16.77
C HIS A 84 19.00 -14.97 -15.48
N LEU A 85 19.25 -13.66 -15.52
CA LEU A 85 18.92 -12.73 -14.44
C LEU A 85 17.39 -12.59 -14.36
N SER A 86 16.74 -13.53 -13.69
CA SER A 86 15.29 -13.57 -13.44
C SER A 86 14.90 -12.55 -12.35
N ARG A 87 15.05 -11.26 -12.64
CA ARG A 87 14.25 -10.21 -12.02
C ARG A 87 13.24 -9.78 -13.07
N GLY A 88 11.96 -9.85 -12.73
CA GLY A 88 10.87 -9.36 -13.56
C GLY A 88 11.13 -7.94 -14.07
N ARG A 89 11.71 -7.87 -15.26
CA ARG A 89 11.65 -6.75 -16.16
C ARG A 89 10.55 -7.17 -17.13
N GLN A 90 9.45 -6.42 -17.14
CA GLN A 90 8.55 -6.46 -18.28
C GLN A 90 9.42 -6.21 -19.52
N THR A 91 9.63 -7.25 -20.31
CA THR A 91 10.03 -7.10 -21.70
C THR A 91 8.82 -6.47 -22.35
N ILE A 92 8.89 -5.16 -22.56
CA ILE A 92 7.99 -4.50 -23.48
C ILE A 92 8.50 -4.96 -24.84
N ASP A 93 7.67 -5.61 -25.65
CA ASP A 93 8.03 -5.95 -27.03
C ASP A 93 8.15 -4.62 -27.78
N LEU A 94 9.36 -4.08 -27.81
CA LEU A 94 9.69 -2.84 -28.53
C LEU A 94 10.20 -3.27 -29.90
N ASP A 95 9.58 -2.75 -30.95
CA ASP A 95 9.99 -2.99 -32.33
C ASP A 95 11.48 -2.64 -32.52
N ASP A 96 12.18 -3.36 -33.39
CA ASP A 96 13.65 -3.34 -33.55
C ASP A 96 14.25 -1.92 -33.68
N ASP A 97 13.47 -0.94 -34.18
CA ASP A 97 13.86 0.46 -34.33
C ASP A 97 14.01 1.21 -32.98
N GLU A 98 13.22 0.89 -31.95
CA GLU A 98 13.24 1.59 -30.65
C GLU A 98 14.43 1.16 -29.76
N GLU A 99 14.87 -0.09 -29.89
CA GLU A 99 16.02 -0.61 -29.14
C GLU A 99 17.33 0.05 -29.58
N GLU A 100 17.50 0.31 -30.88
CA GLU A 100 18.67 1.00 -31.41
C GLU A 100 18.72 2.47 -30.97
N HIS A 101 17.56 3.14 -30.89
CA HIS A 101 17.46 4.51 -30.37
C HIS A 101 17.90 4.58 -28.90
N PHE A 102 17.44 3.66 -28.06
CA PHE A 102 17.85 3.60 -26.65
C PHE A 102 19.34 3.25 -26.49
N ARG A 103 19.87 2.34 -27.31
CA ARG A 103 21.32 2.05 -27.35
C ARG A 103 22.14 3.27 -27.76
N ARG A 104 21.71 4.01 -28.80
CA ARG A 104 22.37 5.25 -29.23
C ARG A 104 22.34 6.33 -28.16
N ALA A 105 21.19 6.57 -27.54
CA ALA A 105 21.05 7.54 -26.46
C ALA A 105 21.92 7.19 -25.26
N SER A 106 21.97 5.91 -24.87
CA SER A 106 22.82 5.43 -23.78
C SER A 106 24.31 5.59 -24.10
N GLN A 107 24.73 5.32 -25.33
CA GLN A 107 26.12 5.52 -25.77
C GLN A 107 26.49 7.00 -25.83
N ALA A 108 25.60 7.86 -26.30
CA ALA A 108 25.80 9.31 -26.32
C ALA A 108 25.99 9.86 -24.90
N SER A 109 25.11 9.49 -23.96
CA SER A 109 25.22 9.89 -22.55
C SER A 109 26.53 9.42 -21.91
N ARG A 110 26.98 8.19 -22.20
CA ARG A 110 28.26 7.67 -21.70
C ARG A 110 29.47 8.42 -22.28
N ARG A 111 29.39 8.87 -23.53
CA ARG A 111 30.45 9.66 -24.18
C ARG A 111 30.51 11.07 -23.59
N SER A 112 29.35 11.72 -23.40
CA SER A 112 29.28 13.04 -22.78
C SER A 112 29.84 13.03 -21.35
N PHE A 113 29.54 12.01 -20.55
CA PHE A 113 30.07 11.91 -19.19
C PHE A 113 31.59 11.68 -19.14
N ALA A 114 32.14 10.95 -20.12
CA ALA A 114 33.59 10.74 -20.23
C ALA A 114 34.32 12.00 -20.69
N GLU A 115 33.71 12.78 -21.58
CA GLU A 115 34.23 14.06 -22.06
C GLU A 115 34.22 15.13 -20.95
N GLU A 116 33.14 15.19 -20.15
CA GLU A 116 33.07 16.05 -18.96
C GLU A 116 34.11 15.67 -17.89
N ASP A 117 34.34 14.38 -17.66
CA ASP A 117 35.35 13.92 -16.69
C ASP A 117 36.79 14.22 -17.15
N TYR A 118 37.06 14.11 -18.45
CA TYR A 118 38.36 14.45 -19.04
C TYR A 118 38.65 15.95 -18.93
N LEU A 119 37.70 16.82 -19.33
CA LEU A 119 37.84 18.28 -19.24
C LEU A 119 38.00 18.76 -17.78
N ARG A 120 37.30 18.12 -16.84
CA ARG A 120 37.46 18.40 -15.40
C ARG A 120 38.85 18.02 -14.87
N ARG A 121 39.49 17.02 -15.47
CA ARG A 121 40.77 16.48 -15.02
C ARG A 121 41.98 17.18 -15.66
N THR A 122 41.80 17.85 -16.79
CA THR A 122 42.85 18.58 -17.51
C THR A 122 42.78 20.11 -17.36
N GLY A 123 41.87 20.62 -16.53
CA GLY A 123 41.66 22.05 -16.24
C GLY A 123 42.28 22.51 -14.94
#